data_AF-A0A920KFG6-F1
#
_entry.id   AF-A0A920KFG6-F1
#
_cell.length_a   1.000
_cell.length_b   1.000
_cell.length_c   1.000
_cell.angle_alpha   90.00
_cell.angle_beta   90.00
_cell.angle_gamma   90.00
#
_symmetry.space_group_name_H-M   'P 1'
#
loop_
_entity.id
_entity.type
_entity.pdbx_description
1 polymer ?
#
loop_
_entity_poly.entity_id
_entity_poly.type
_entity_poly.pdbx_seq_one_letter_code
_entity_poly.pdbx_strand_id
1 'polypeptide(L)'
;MATDDGVAFDDVKITGNYIDPPATVLSYVVTGLDSNNCANTDTVNITVNPTEDASFGYGGNIYCEIDADPTPTVSGVTGVLLRVQQAL
;
A
#
# COMPACT_ATOMS: atom_id res chain seq x y z
N MET A 1 23.39 18.51 17.22
CA MET A 1 22.40 19.25 16.40
C MET A 1 22.55 18.72 14.99
N ALA A 2 21.68 17.91 14.40
CA ALA A 2 20.31 17.54 14.73
C ALA A 2 20.18 16.07 15.12
N THR A 3 19.10 15.80 15.87
CA THR A 3 18.66 14.52 16.41
C THR A 3 17.95 13.70 15.35
N ASP A 4 18.32 12.44 15.20
CA ASP A 4 17.34 11.41 14.84
C ASP A 4 17.60 10.19 15.71
N ASP A 5 16.50 9.69 16.25
CA ASP A 5 16.39 8.66 17.26
C ASP A 5 16.91 7.33 16.69
N GLY A 6 17.59 6.56 17.53
CA GLY A 6 18.29 5.36 17.11
C GLY A 6 17.31 4.28 16.66
N VAL A 7 17.15 4.09 15.35
CA VAL A 7 17.02 2.78 14.68
C VAL A 7 17.16 3.00 13.16
N ALA A 8 18.28 2.57 12.60
CA ALA A 8 18.36 2.39 11.15
C ALA A 8 17.44 1.22 10.77
N PHE A 9 16.34 1.52 10.06
CA PHE A 9 15.66 0.55 9.20
C PHE A 9 16.10 0.74 7.74
N ASP A 10 17.37 1.05 7.55
CA ASP A 10 18.04 1.13 6.26
C ASP A 10 19.29 0.25 6.47
N ASP A 11 19.54 -0.87 5.79
CA ASP A 11 19.10 -1.25 4.46
C ASP A 11 19.09 -2.78 4.34
N VAL A 12 17.90 -3.40 4.28
CA VAL A 12 17.75 -4.71 3.62
C VAL A 12 17.38 -4.40 2.19
N LYS A 13 18.37 -4.46 1.29
CA LYS A 13 18.14 -4.32 -0.14
C LYS A 13 17.41 -5.55 -0.67
N ILE A 14 16.09 -5.51 -0.66
CA ILE A 14 15.27 -6.44 -1.45
C ILE A 14 15.48 -6.06 -2.92
N THR A 15 16.14 -6.92 -3.68
CA THR A 15 16.23 -6.75 -5.14
C THR A 15 14.90 -7.23 -5.73
N GLY A 16 13.97 -6.29 -5.91
CA GLY A 16 12.63 -6.53 -6.46
C GLY A 16 11.93 -5.20 -6.76
N ASN A 17 10.85 -5.23 -7.53
CA ASN A 17 10.05 -4.04 -7.79
C ASN A 17 9.14 -3.80 -6.58
N TYR A 18 9.29 -2.66 -5.89
CA TYR A 18 8.34 -2.24 -4.85
C TYR A 18 7.03 -1.83 -5.55
N ILE A 19 5.96 -2.58 -5.31
CA ILE A 19 4.63 -2.29 -5.87
C ILE A 19 3.71 -1.87 -4.71
N ASP A 20 3.16 -0.68 -4.82
CA ASP A 20 2.25 -0.07 -3.85
C ASP A 20 1.07 0.54 -4.63
N PRO A 21 -0.18 0.07 -4.42
CA PRO A 21 -0.61 -0.94 -3.44
C PRO A 21 -0.33 -2.39 -3.88
N PRO A 22 -0.06 -3.31 -2.95
CA PRO A 22 -0.02 -4.73 -3.28
C PRO A 22 -1.43 -5.27 -3.45
N ALA A 23 -1.80 -5.55 -4.68
CA ALA A 23 -2.98 -6.36 -4.97
C ALA A 23 -2.51 -7.51 -5.83
N THR A 24 -2.50 -8.72 -5.27
CA THR A 24 -2.79 -9.99 -5.97
C THR A 24 -2.20 -11.18 -5.21
N VAL A 25 -2.98 -12.26 -5.13
CA VAL A 25 -2.48 -13.58 -4.71
C VAL A 25 -1.67 -14.11 -5.87
N LEU A 26 -0.37 -14.29 -5.66
CA LEU A 26 0.52 -14.88 -6.65
C LEU A 26 0.69 -16.37 -6.32
N SER A 27 0.22 -17.24 -7.22
CA SER A 27 0.43 -18.68 -7.14
C SER A 27 1.57 -19.09 -8.06
N TYR A 28 2.68 -19.52 -7.46
CA TYR A 28 3.83 -20.05 -8.18
C TYR A 28 3.82 -21.58 -8.12
N VAL A 29 3.90 -22.23 -9.29
CA VAL A 29 4.05 -23.69 -9.38
C VAL A 29 5.53 -24.03 -9.53
N VAL A 30 6.08 -24.72 -8.55
CA VAL A 30 7.46 -25.19 -8.54
C VAL A 30 7.48 -26.61 -9.07
N THR A 31 8.25 -26.89 -10.12
CA THR A 31 8.47 -28.25 -10.64
C THR A 31 9.88 -28.69 -10.31
N GLY A 32 10.01 -29.72 -9.48
CA GLY A 32 11.26 -30.42 -9.20
C GLY A 32 11.44 -31.62 -10.12
N LEU A 33 12.64 -31.78 -10.67
CA LEU A 33 13.05 -32.95 -11.46
C LEU A 33 14.19 -33.66 -10.72
N ASP A 34 14.12 -34.98 -10.61
CA ASP A 34 15.24 -35.79 -10.15
C ASP A 34 16.19 -36.17 -11.29
N SER A 35 17.31 -36.82 -10.96
CA SER A 35 18.31 -37.29 -11.93
C SER A 35 17.80 -38.41 -12.85
N ASN A 36 16.63 -38.98 -12.55
CA ASN A 36 15.96 -40.02 -13.33
C ASN A 36 14.77 -39.46 -14.15
N ASN A 37 14.68 -38.13 -14.29
CA ASN A 37 13.60 -37.42 -14.98
C ASN A 37 12.19 -37.59 -14.39
N CYS A 38 12.06 -38.01 -13.13
CA CYS A 38 10.79 -37.97 -12.43
C CYS A 38 10.47 -36.54 -11.98
N ALA A 39 9.26 -36.06 -12.26
CA ALA A 39 8.83 -34.70 -11.95
C ALA A 39 7.80 -34.71 -10.81
N ASN A 40 8.01 -33.84 -9.82
CA ASN A 40 7.03 -33.51 -8.78
C ASN A 40 6.77 -32.00 -8.80
N THR A 41 5.52 -31.60 -8.54
CA THR A 41 5.12 -30.19 -8.50
C THR A 41 4.63 -29.81 -7.11
N ASP A 42 4.96 -28.60 -6.68
CA ASP A 42 4.42 -27.98 -5.46
C ASP A 42 3.92 -26.55 -5.76
N THR A 43 2.93 -26.06 -5.01
CA THR A 43 2.33 -24.74 -5.23
C THR A 43 2.61 -23.82 -4.05
N VAL A 44 3.24 -22.68 -4.33
CA VAL A 44 3.52 -21.62 -3.37
C VAL A 44 2.53 -20.49 -3.57
N ASN A 45 1.71 -20.22 -2.55
CA ASN A 45 0.78 -19.10 -2.55
C ASN A 45 1.39 -17.93 -1.76
N ILE A 46 1.62 -16.81 -2.44
CA ILE A 46 2.06 -15.56 -1.82
C ILE A 46 0.85 -14.63 -1.73
N THR A 47 0.48 -14.28 -0.50
CA THR A 47 -0.56 -13.28 -0.22
C THR A 47 0.14 -11.98 0.13
N VAL A 48 -0.08 -10.94 -0.67
CA VAL A 48 0.39 -9.58 -0.34
C VAL A 48 -0.80 -8.77 0.13
N ASN A 49 -0.72 -8.23 1.34
CA ASN A 49 -1.77 -7.39 1.90
C ASN A 49 -1.70 -5.99 1.26
N PRO A 50 -2.84 -5.38 0.91
CA PRO A 50 -2.86 -4.01 0.43
C PRO A 50 -2.33 -3.06 1.51
N THR A 51 -1.68 -1.99 1.08
CA THR A 51 -1.26 -0.86 1.91
C THR A 51 -2.44 0.05 2.21
N GLU A 52 -2.31 0.84 3.27
CA GLU A 52 -3.30 1.87 3.61
C GLU A 52 -3.27 2.99 2.56
N ASP A 53 -4.41 3.28 1.94
CA ASP A 53 -4.61 4.40 1.04
C ASP A 53 -5.37 5.50 1.79
N ALA A 54 -4.73 6.66 1.97
CA ALA A 54 -5.32 7.83 2.62
C ALA A 54 -5.94 8.82 1.61
N SER A 55 -6.19 8.40 0.37
CA SER A 55 -6.72 9.27 -0.69
C SER A 55 -8.10 9.82 -0.35
N PHE A 56 -8.20 11.15 -0.37
CA PHE A 56 -9.44 11.90 -0.27
C PHE A 56 -9.44 13.05 -1.27
N GLY A 57 -10.62 13.56 -1.58
CA GLY A 57 -10.78 14.72 -2.45
C GLY A 57 -12.02 15.53 -2.12
N TYR A 58 -12.11 16.72 -2.69
CA TYR A 58 -13.32 17.52 -2.67
C TYR A 58 -13.83 17.71 -4.10
N GLY A 59 -15.15 17.89 -4.26
CA GLY A 59 -15.78 17.94 -5.59
C GLY A 59 -15.45 19.18 -6.44
N GLY A 60 -14.89 20.22 -5.82
CA GLY A 60 -14.50 21.48 -6.45
C GLY A 60 -13.15 22.01 -5.95
N ASN A 61 -12.62 22.99 -6.68
CA ASN A 61 -11.34 23.63 -6.38
C ASN A 61 -11.49 25.00 -5.69
N ILE A 62 -12.73 25.51 -5.62
CA ILE A 62 -13.06 26.84 -5.08
C ILE A 62 -14.32 26.68 -4.23
N TYR A 63 -14.29 27.27 -3.04
CA TYR A 63 -15.40 27.32 -2.09
C TYR A 63 -15.54 28.75 -1.57
N CYS A 64 -16.77 29.22 -1.38
CA CYS A 64 -17.01 30.52 -0.76
C CYS A 64 -17.12 30.34 0.76
N GLU A 65 -16.63 31.31 1.53
CA GLU A 65 -16.69 31.28 3.00
C GLU A 65 -18.13 31.27 3.58
N ILE A 66 -19.11 31.64 2.76
CA ILE A 66 -20.54 31.72 3.14
C ILE A 66 -21.35 30.52 2.67
N ASP A 67 -20.74 29.62 1.89
CA ASP A 67 -21.42 28.42 1.40
C ASP A 67 -21.34 27.31 2.46
N ALA A 68 -22.12 26.26 2.26
CA ALA A 68 -22.03 25.08 3.10
C ALA A 68 -20.65 24.41 2.96
N ASP A 69 -20.12 23.90 4.07
CA ASP A 69 -18.84 23.19 4.10
C ASP A 69 -18.85 22.00 3.12
N PRO A 70 -17.83 21.89 2.25
CA PRO A 70 -17.77 20.78 1.32
C PRO A 70 -17.49 19.47 2.06
N THR A 71 -18.24 18.43 1.71
CA THR A 71 -17.98 17.08 2.24
C THR A 71 -16.85 16.44 1.45
N PRO A 72 -15.77 15.95 2.09
CA PRO A 72 -14.73 15.22 1.39
C PRO A 72 -15.24 13.83 0.97
N THR A 73 -14.84 13.39 -0.21
CA THR A 73 -15.00 12.00 -0.66
C THR A 73 -13.72 11.23 -0.38
N VAL A 74 -13.83 10.16 0.40
CA VAL A 74 -12.73 9.22 0.67
C VAL A 74 -12.72 8.17 -0.43
N SER A 75 -11.58 8.00 -1.11
CA SER A 75 -11.39 6.96 -2.13
C SER A 75 -10.41 5.86 -1.68
N GLY A 76 -9.76 6.03 -0.53
CA GLY A 76 -8.83 5.06 0.03
C GLY A 76 -9.47 4.01 0.96
N VAL A 77 -8.65 3.09 1.47
CA VAL A 77 -9.10 2.00 2.38
C VAL A 77 -9.47 2.51 3.77
N THR A 78 -10.48 1.86 4.36
CA THR A 78 -11.22 2.34 5.53
C THR A 78 -10.42 2.18 6.83
N GLY A 79 -9.88 3.29 7.35
CA GLY A 79 -9.24 3.30 8.67
C GLY A 79 -8.90 4.68 9.26
N VAL A 80 -9.11 5.77 8.51
CA VAL A 80 -8.59 7.09 8.88
C VAL A 80 -9.66 8.02 9.45
N LEU A 81 -9.39 8.62 10.62
CA LEU A 81 -10.17 9.72 11.17
C LEU A 81 -9.75 11.02 10.46
N LEU A 82 -10.51 11.46 9.46
CA LEU A 82 -10.26 12.75 8.81
C LEU A 82 -10.77 13.89 9.68
N ARG A 83 -9.86 14.75 10.11
CA ARG A 83 -10.19 16.08 10.66
C ARG A 83 -9.98 17.09 9.55
N VAL A 84 -11.04 17.78 9.14
CA VAL A 84 -10.92 18.96 8.28
C VAL A 84 -10.15 20.00 9.07
N GLN A 85 -8.87 20.19 8.76
CA GLN A 85 -8.10 21.27 9.33
C GLN A 85 -8.41 22.50 8.49
N GLN A 86 -9.21 23.40 9.05
CA GLN A 86 -9.53 24.67 8.41
C GLN A 86 -8.21 25.41 8.21
N ALA A 87 -7.84 25.67 6.95
CA ALA A 87 -6.70 26.52 6.65
C ALA A 87 -7.08 27.94 7.09
N LEU A 88 -6.48 28.40 8.19
CA LEU A 88 -6.44 29.82 8.56
C LEU A 88 -5.27 30.49 7.86
#